data_AF-A0A945SF58-F1
#
_entry.id   AF-A0A945SF58-F1
#
_cell.length_a   1.000
_cell.length_b   1.000
_cell.length_c   1.000
_cell.angle_alpha   90.00
_cell.angle_beta   90.00
_cell.angle_gamma   90.00
#
_symmetry.space_group_name_H-M   'P 1'
#
loop_
_entity.id
_entity.type
_entity.pdbx_description
1 polymer ?
#
loop_
_entity_poly.entity_id
_entity_poly.type
_entity_poly.pdbx_seq_one_letter_code
_entity_poly.pdbx_strand_id
1 'polypeptide(L)'
;MNKQLISFHFYLFIVLGGSYFIHDYIVSFEHLLLLYGLNLSVACFVYWLVFLLRDKQKEYLGFYFLAGTLIKFIVFFKIVLPIFKENDIVSKTEFLSFFIPYLLSLFVETKSLISLLNTPNK
;
A
#
# COMPACT_ATOMS: atom_id res chain seq x y z
N MET A 1 9.37 17.00 12.03
CA MET A 1 8.61 15.79 11.62
C MET A 1 9.55 14.58 11.67
N ASN A 2 9.11 13.38 12.09
CA ASN A 2 10.00 12.23 12.24
C ASN A 2 10.62 11.82 10.88
N LYS A 3 11.95 11.59 10.84
CA LYS A 3 12.70 11.22 9.62
C LYS A 3 12.16 9.96 8.93
N GLN A 4 11.73 8.97 9.69
CA GLN A 4 11.17 7.71 9.18
C GLN A 4 9.83 7.96 8.47
N LEU A 5 8.95 8.76 9.08
CA LEU A 5 7.68 9.18 8.47
C LEU A 5 7.92 9.96 7.17
N ILE A 6 8.83 10.93 7.16
CA ILE A 6 9.14 11.69 5.94
C ILE A 6 9.63 10.75 4.85
N SER A 7 10.60 9.90 5.18
CA SER A 7 11.20 8.93 4.25
C SER A 7 10.14 7.99 3.65
N PHE A 8 9.24 7.46 4.49
CA PHE A 8 8.15 6.61 4.04
C PHE A 8 7.26 7.31 3.01
N HIS A 9 6.74 8.50 3.32
CA HIS A 9 5.84 9.21 2.41
C HIS A 9 6.57 9.58 1.11
N PHE A 10 7.82 10.06 1.20
CA PHE A 10 8.63 10.39 0.03
C PHE A 10 8.80 9.18 -0.90
N TYR A 11 9.23 8.03 -0.38
CA TYR A 11 9.38 6.82 -1.20
C TYR A 11 8.04 6.32 -1.74
N LEU A 12 6.98 6.36 -0.93
CA LEU A 12 5.65 5.89 -1.35
C LEU A 12 5.12 6.73 -2.51
N PHE A 13 5.18 8.06 -2.40
CA PHE A 13 4.73 8.96 -3.46
C PHE A 13 5.56 8.85 -4.73
N ILE A 14 6.89 8.73 -4.63
CA ILE A 14 7.74 8.55 -5.81
C ILE A 14 7.47 7.22 -6.51
N VAL A 15 7.43 6.12 -5.75
CA VAL A 15 7.26 4.77 -6.32
C VAL A 15 5.87 4.62 -6.94
N LEU A 16 4.81 5.00 -6.21
CA LEU A 16 3.45 4.88 -6.73
C LEU A 16 3.15 5.92 -7.81
N GLY A 17 3.60 7.17 -7.66
CA GLY A 17 3.42 8.21 -8.66
C GLY A 17 4.14 7.88 -9.96
N GLY A 18 5.42 7.50 -9.89
CA GLY A 18 6.17 7.08 -11.07
C GLY A 18 5.59 5.83 -11.73
N SER A 19 5.19 4.83 -10.94
CA SER A 19 4.54 3.64 -11.47
C SER A 19 3.18 3.96 -12.11
N TYR A 20 2.39 4.87 -11.54
CA TYR A 20 1.10 5.27 -12.08
C TYR A 20 1.24 5.82 -13.50
N PHE A 21 2.13 6.78 -13.73
CA PHE A 21 2.30 7.37 -15.06
C PHE A 21 2.77 6.36 -16.11
N ILE A 22 3.65 5.42 -15.73
CA ILE A 22 4.09 4.34 -16.63
C ILE A 22 2.92 3.40 -16.94
N HIS A 23 2.14 3.03 -15.93
CA HIS A 23 1.03 2.09 -16.07
C HIS A 23 -0.12 2.70 -16.90
N ASP A 24 -0.45 3.97 -16.65
CA ASP A 24 -1.47 4.72 -17.37
C ASP A 24 -1.12 4.87 -18.85
N TYR A 25 0.15 5.17 -19.16
CA TYR A 25 0.64 5.26 -20.54
C TYR A 25 0.51 3.93 -21.31
N ILE A 26 0.71 2.79 -20.65
CA ILE A 26 0.68 1.47 -21.30
C ILE A 26 -0.74 0.93 -21.44
N VAL A 27 -1.57 1.08 -20.41
CA VAL A 27 -2.86 0.39 -20.29
C VAL A 27 -4.06 1.32 -20.47
N SER A 28 -3.96 2.58 -20.02
CA SER A 28 -5.04 3.59 -20.04
C SER A 28 -6.37 3.04 -19.52
N PHE A 29 -6.41 2.65 -18.25
CA PHE A 29 -7.58 2.07 -17.60
C PHE A 29 -8.30 3.09 -16.71
N GLU A 30 -9.62 3.22 -16.87
CA GLU A 30 -10.40 4.31 -16.25
C GLU A 30 -10.32 4.34 -14.71
N HIS A 31 -10.25 3.17 -14.07
CA HIS A 31 -10.20 3.08 -12.62
C HIS A 31 -8.78 3.11 -12.05
N LEU A 32 -7.75 3.25 -12.89
CA LEU A 32 -6.35 3.13 -12.46
C LEU A 32 -6.00 4.12 -11.34
N LEU A 33 -6.45 5.38 -11.45
CA LEU A 33 -6.23 6.40 -10.43
C LEU A 33 -6.87 5.99 -9.08
N LEU A 34 -8.08 5.45 -9.11
CA LEU A 34 -8.77 4.94 -7.92
C LEU A 34 -7.97 3.79 -7.28
N LEU A 35 -7.50 2.83 -8.08
CA LEU A 35 -6.75 1.67 -7.58
C LEU A 35 -5.41 2.08 -6.94
N TYR A 36 -4.69 3.04 -7.53
CA TYR A 36 -3.48 3.61 -6.93
C TYR A 36 -3.81 4.41 -5.67
N GLY A 37 -4.89 5.19 -5.68
CA GLY A 37 -5.36 5.95 -4.52
C GLY A 37 -5.74 5.07 -3.33
N LEU A 38 -6.42 3.95 -3.57
CA LEU A 38 -6.76 2.97 -2.52
C LEU A 38 -5.50 2.36 -1.92
N ASN A 39 -4.54 1.91 -2.75
CA ASN A 39 -3.29 1.33 -2.28
C ASN A 39 -2.42 2.34 -1.52
N LEU A 40 -2.34 3.59 -1.98
CA LEU A 40 -1.69 4.69 -1.28
C LEU A 40 -2.34 4.91 0.10
N SER A 41 -3.67 5.01 0.14
CA SER A 41 -4.43 5.32 1.36
C SER A 41 -4.26 4.22 2.41
N VAL A 42 -4.41 2.95 2.02
CA VAL A 42 -4.23 1.83 2.94
C VAL A 42 -2.77 1.75 3.41
N ALA A 43 -1.79 1.92 2.53
CA ALA A 43 -0.38 1.90 2.93
C ALA A 43 -0.04 3.00 3.95
N CYS A 44 -0.55 4.22 3.73
CA CYS A 44 -0.44 5.30 4.70
C CYS A 44 -1.08 4.91 6.04
N PHE A 45 -2.32 4.42 6.02
CA PHE A 45 -3.02 4.01 7.24
C PHE A 45 -2.24 2.96 8.04
N VAL A 46 -1.79 1.89 7.37
CA VAL A 46 -1.05 0.79 7.99
C VAL A 46 0.27 1.28 8.57
N TYR A 47 1.04 2.07 7.81
CA TYR A 47 2.32 2.57 8.32
C TYR A 47 2.13 3.54 9.49
N TRP A 48 1.11 4.39 9.47
CA TRP A 48 0.80 5.27 10.59
C TRP A 48 0.40 4.48 11.84
N LEU A 49 -0.43 3.45 11.70
CA LEU A 49 -0.81 2.58 12.80
C LEU A 49 0.42 1.91 13.44
N VAL A 50 1.29 1.32 12.62
CA VAL A 50 2.56 0.73 13.07
C VAL A 50 3.46 1.78 13.72
N PHE A 51 3.58 2.96 13.12
CA PHE A 51 4.40 4.05 13.64
C PHE A 51 3.91 4.52 15.01
N LEU A 52 2.60 4.68 15.22
CA LEU A 52 2.05 5.12 16.51
C LEU A 52 2.23 4.08 17.62
N LEU A 53 2.15 2.79 17.29
CA LEU A 53 2.28 1.69 18.26
C LEU A 53 3.73 1.31 18.57
N ARG A 54 4.70 1.84 17.82
CA ARG A 54 6.12 1.44 17.88
C ARG A 54 6.76 1.57 19.27
N ASP A 55 6.38 2.60 20.02
CA ASP A 55 7.01 2.90 21.31
C ASP A 55 6.39 2.05 22.44
N LYS A 56 5.12 1.66 22.31
CA LYS A 56 4.37 0.92 23.34
C LYS A 56 4.41 -0.59 23.15
N GLN A 57 4.44 -1.06 21.91
CA GLN A 57 4.24 -2.48 21.58
C GLN A 57 5.18 -2.95 20.45
N LYS A 58 6.48 -2.69 20.63
CA LYS A 58 7.51 -2.99 19.61
C LYS A 58 7.53 -4.46 19.18
N GLU A 59 7.37 -5.38 20.12
CA GLU A 59 7.36 -6.83 19.88
C GLU A 59 6.23 -7.27 18.94
N TYR A 60 5.13 -6.50 18.89
CA TYR A 60 3.95 -6.81 18.09
C TYR A 60 3.87 -6.06 16.76
N LEU A 61 4.85 -5.23 16.42
CA LEU A 61 4.79 -4.40 15.20
C LEU A 61 4.64 -5.21 13.91
N GLY A 62 5.27 -6.39 13.83
CA GLY A 62 5.09 -7.30 12.71
C GLY A 62 3.64 -7.80 12.58
N PHE A 63 2.98 -8.10 13.70
CA PHE A 63 1.57 -8.50 13.71
C PHE A 63 0.64 -7.35 13.31
N TYR A 64 0.91 -6.13 13.79
CA TYR A 64 0.16 -4.94 13.37
C TYR A 64 0.29 -4.67 11.88
N PHE A 65 1.49 -4.83 11.35
CA PHE A 65 1.74 -4.73 9.92
C PHE A 65 0.96 -5.79 9.13
N LEU A 66 1.01 -7.06 9.56
CA LEU A 66 0.29 -8.15 8.91
C LEU A 66 -1.24 -7.96 8.96
N ALA A 67 -1.78 -7.52 10.09
CA ALA A 67 -3.20 -7.18 10.20
C ALA A 67 -3.57 -6.00 9.28
N GLY A 68 -2.68 -5.02 9.16
CA GLY A 68 -2.81 -3.91 8.24
C GLY A 68 -2.82 -4.34 6.77
N THR A 69 -1.96 -5.28 6.36
CA THR A 69 -1.97 -5.76 4.98
C THR A 69 -3.22 -6.57 4.64
N LEU A 70 -3.84 -7.24 5.62
CA LEU A 70 -5.16 -7.86 5.44
C LEU A 70 -6.26 -6.84 5.06
N ILE A 71 -6.13 -5.58 5.48
CA ILE A 71 -7.08 -4.52 5.09
C ILE A 71 -7.06 -4.30 3.57
N LYS A 72 -5.90 -4.43 2.90
CA LYS A 72 -5.83 -4.34 1.43
C LYS A 72 -6.64 -5.44 0.75
N PHE A 73 -6.62 -6.66 1.30
CA PHE A 73 -7.47 -7.75 0.80
C PHE A 73 -8.96 -7.46 1.03
N ILE A 74 -9.33 -6.91 2.19
CA ILE A 74 -10.73 -6.51 2.45
C ILE A 74 -11.18 -5.43 1.45
N VAL A 75 -10.35 -4.40 1.23
CA VAL A 75 -10.59 -3.36 0.23
C VAL A 75 -10.74 -3.96 -1.16
N PHE A 76 -9.88 -4.92 -1.52
CA PHE A 76 -10.01 -5.64 -2.79
C PHE A 76 -11.37 -6.33 -2.92
N PHE A 77 -11.72 -7.20 -1.98
CA PHE A 77 -12.95 -7.99 -2.09
C PHE A 77 -14.24 -7.15 -2.00
N LYS A 78 -14.23 -6.06 -1.21
CA LYS A 78 -15.43 -5.24 -0.97
C LYS A 78 -15.62 -4.10 -1.95
N ILE A 79 -14.54 -3.52 -2.47
CA ILE A 79 -14.60 -2.32 -3.31
C ILE A 79 -14.15 -2.62 -4.73
N VAL A 80 -13.00 -3.27 -4.89
CA VAL A 80 -12.35 -3.44 -6.21
C VAL A 80 -12.94 -4.58 -7.02
N LEU A 81 -13.19 -5.74 -6.39
CA LEU A 81 -13.72 -6.92 -7.07
C LEU A 81 -15.11 -6.66 -7.71
N PRO A 82 -16.05 -5.94 -7.07
CA PRO A 82 -17.29 -5.54 -7.73
C PRO A 82 -17.09 -4.69 -8.98
N ILE A 83 -16.09 -3.80 -8.98
CA ILE A 83 -15.75 -2.95 -10.15
C ILE A 83 -15.19 -3.81 -11.28
N PHE A 84 -14.34 -4.79 -10.98
CA PHE A 84 -13.73 -5.66 -11.99
C PHE A 84 -14.67 -6.72 -12.56
N LYS A 85 -15.81 -6.96 -11.92
CA LYS A 85 -16.71 -8.06 -12.26
C LYS A 85 -17.95 -7.59 -13.02
N GLU A 86 -17.88 -6.45 -13.73
CA GLU A 86 -18.98 -6.01 -14.60
C GLU A 86 -19.32 -7.04 -15.69
N ASN A 87 -18.35 -7.84 -16.14
CA ASN A 87 -18.51 -8.88 -17.17
C ASN A 87 -18.41 -10.32 -16.64
N ASP A 88 -18.68 -10.54 -15.35
CA ASP A 88 -18.56 -11.84 -14.65
C ASP A 88 -17.16 -12.49 -14.59
N ILE A 89 -16.16 -11.93 -15.28
CA ILE A 89 -14.79 -12.41 -15.34
C ILE A 89 -13.84 -11.24 -15.10
N VAL A 90 -12.87 -11.43 -14.19
CA VAL A 90 -11.78 -10.47 -13.98
C VAL A 90 -10.71 -10.69 -15.05
N SER A 91 -10.49 -9.69 -15.88
CA SER A 91 -9.43 -9.68 -16.89
C SER A 91 -8.04 -9.59 -16.25
N LYS A 92 -7.01 -9.99 -17.01
CA LYS A 92 -5.60 -9.83 -16.59
C LYS A 92 -5.27 -8.36 -16.33
N THR A 93 -5.82 -7.46 -17.14
CA THR A 93 -5.59 -6.02 -17.03
C THR A 93 -6.12 -5.48 -15.72
N GLU A 94 -7.37 -5.81 -15.36
CA GLU A 94 -7.97 -5.41 -14.09
C GLU A 94 -7.18 -5.94 -12.90
N PHE A 95 -6.85 -7.23 -12.91
CA PHE A 95 -6.03 -7.85 -11.89
C PHE A 95 -4.70 -7.10 -11.69
N LEU A 96 -3.92 -6.92 -12.77
CA LEU A 96 -2.63 -6.23 -12.69
C LEU A 96 -2.77 -4.76 -12.28
N SER A 97 -3.86 -4.10 -12.68
CA SER A 97 -4.15 -2.70 -12.33
C SER A 97 -4.27 -2.49 -10.83
N PHE A 98 -4.76 -3.49 -10.07
CA PHE A 98 -4.76 -3.42 -8.61
C PHE A 98 -3.48 -3.99 -7.98
N PHE A 99 -2.97 -5.12 -8.48
CA PHE A 99 -1.88 -5.83 -7.81
C PHE A 99 -0.49 -5.19 -8.01
N ILE A 100 -0.27 -4.41 -9.08
CA ILE A 100 0.98 -3.65 -9.26
C ILE A 100 1.16 -2.58 -8.16
N PRO A 101 0.24 -1.61 -7.96
CA PRO A 101 0.37 -0.64 -6.87
C PRO A 101 0.31 -1.28 -5.48
N TYR A 102 -0.40 -2.39 -5.32
CA TYR A 102 -0.39 -3.19 -4.09
C TYR A 102 1.02 -3.69 -3.74
N LEU A 103 1.70 -4.36 -4.68
CA LEU A 103 3.03 -4.93 -4.44
C LEU A 103 4.06 -3.84 -4.18
N LEU A 104 4.03 -2.76 -4.98
CA LEU A 104 4.95 -1.66 -4.84
C LEU A 104 4.81 -0.92 -3.50
N SER A 105 3.57 -0.63 -3.09
CA SER A 105 3.31 -0.04 -1.78
C SER A 105 3.76 -0.96 -0.64
N LEU A 106 3.49 -2.27 -0.76
CA LEU A 106 3.92 -3.27 0.22
C LEU A 106 5.45 -3.33 0.38
N PHE A 107 6.21 -3.22 -0.70
CA PHE A 107 7.67 -3.15 -0.63
C PHE A 107 8.14 -1.91 0.13
N VAL A 108 7.55 -0.74 -0.13
CA VAL A 108 7.87 0.50 0.58
C VAL A 108 7.52 0.38 2.06
N GLU A 109 6.35 -0.16 2.40
CA GLU A 109 5.94 -0.36 3.79
C GLU A 109 6.87 -1.34 4.52
N THR A 110 7.21 -2.46 3.87
CA THR A 110 8.12 -3.48 4.45
C THR A 110 9.50 -2.88 4.71
N LYS A 111 10.07 -2.13 3.75
CA LYS A 111 11.33 -1.41 3.93
C LYS A 111 11.26 -0.44 5.13
N SER A 112 10.17 0.32 5.23
CA SER A 112 9.99 1.29 6.31
C SER A 112 9.74 0.63 7.67
N LEU A 113 9.08 -0.52 7.71
CA LEU A 113 8.93 -1.34 8.92
C LEU A 113 10.28 -1.87 9.40
N ILE A 114 11.11 -2.42 8.50
CA ILE A 114 12.46 -2.88 8.83
C ILE A 114 13.27 -1.72 9.43
N SER A 115 13.18 -0.53 8.84
CA SER A 115 13.84 0.67 9.40
C SER A 115 13.32 1.03 10.80
N LEU A 116 12.03 0.84 11.08
CA LEU A 116 11.42 1.13 12.37
C LEU A 116 11.88 0.15 13.45
N LEU A 117 11.89 -1.14 13.13
CA LEU A 117 12.30 -2.22 14.02
C LEU A 117 13.78 -2.11 14.41
N ASN A 118 14.64 -1.75 13.46
CA ASN A 118 16.08 -1.60 13.67
C ASN A 118 16.48 -0.27 14.34
N THR A 119 15.51 0.61 14.64
CA THR A 119 15.81 1.83 15.38
C THR A 119 15.89 1.50 16.87
N PRO A 120 17.00 1.85 17.56
CA PRO A 120 17.12 1.68 19.00
C PRO A 120 15.98 2.42 19.72
N ASN A 121 15.43 1.80 20.76
CA ASN A 121 14.49 2.52 21.62
C ASN A 121 15.25 3.68 22.26
N LYS A 122 14.69 4.89 22.19
CA LYS A 122 15.18 6.02 22.98
C LYS A 122 14.77 5.84 24.43
#